data_AF-A0A430B599-F1
#
_entry.id   AF-A0A430B599-F1
#
_cell.length_a   1.000
_cell.length_b   1.000
_cell.length_c   1.000
_cell.angle_alpha   90.00
_cell.angle_beta   90.00
_cell.angle_gamma   90.00
#
_symmetry.space_group_name_H-M   'P 1'
#
loop_
_entity.id
_entity.type
_entity.pdbx_description
1 polymer ?
#
loop_
_entity_poly.entity_id
_entity_poly.type
_entity_poly.pdbx_seq_one_letter_code
_entity_poly.pdbx_strand_id
1 'polypeptide(L)'
;MGNKFLSFIKKYRFLLIVLLMASTLLGTVTLFAQKQEAKLPENPISKEAVSSTVLLAGSDKDVSKALKDSGVKFNKKQDAEKKDEQELAENKAKEVSQKHIDNSKLDPGIDKNITPSKLKKKENKSDRTYFTTTIKDGEQVTTEAYKFKILQKESDLKIEKQQVLVNEQEVDFSGTVILSSGENKIEIVMTYSNKKGQTFKVAKNYTVYFNSKIEIKTSLKDNETVEKELFKFEAYSIRNKKEEPISVYLNGKEVEASKVFAYEVTLEAGENLIELKAGSEKEVLEESYVINYKKQEDSNHEKESGPPTISVDTLQNDMTVENEKLTFKVTAKTHSGDSLDSFQVYLNDEEIGEEWKKSGEAQYTTHLVESINTIKIIAVDKEEKSKATYRINYKTKSIGKATFSVEASTVGFPEVIPPTDIDLEEGVPASEYLIKLLEEYGYAYQHTGRTQKNFYLASIDSRSGDFFNGGSPLIPGNLKELLIEKRLLDDSKEIQEDNYDGIYLPKDHGKLGEFDFTNASGWMYSVNGVYPNVGFADYFLRDGDSVRLRFTLMLGADIGGGFDGNYGNW
;
A
#
# COMPACT_ATOMS: atom_id res chain seq x y z
N MET A 1 33.34 -12.33 -31.38
CA MET A 1 33.08 -11.61 -30.10
C MET A 1 32.37 -10.24 -30.30
N GLY A 2 31.74 -9.94 -31.45
CA GLY A 2 31.20 -8.58 -31.72
C GLY A 2 29.76 -8.30 -31.24
N ASN A 3 28.82 -9.25 -31.38
CA ASN A 3 27.39 -8.94 -31.25
C ASN A 3 26.90 -8.69 -29.81
N LYS A 4 27.62 -9.15 -28.78
CA LYS A 4 27.27 -8.83 -27.38
C LYS A 4 27.66 -7.41 -26.96
N PHE A 5 28.69 -6.82 -27.58
CA PHE A 5 29.14 -5.45 -27.26
C PHE A 5 28.19 -4.39 -27.85
N LEU A 6 27.69 -4.61 -29.08
CA LEU A 6 26.71 -3.72 -29.72
C LEU A 6 25.37 -3.67 -28.98
N SER A 7 24.94 -4.80 -28.39
CA SER A 7 23.71 -4.87 -27.58
C SER A 7 23.83 -4.04 -26.29
N PHE A 8 25.00 -4.06 -25.65
CA PHE A 8 25.27 -3.27 -24.44
C PHE A 8 25.22 -1.76 -24.71
N ILE A 9 25.85 -1.30 -25.80
CA ILE A 9 25.89 0.13 -26.19
C ILE A 9 24.48 0.67 -26.53
N LYS A 10 23.59 -0.15 -27.13
CA LYS A 10 22.21 0.29 -27.40
C LYS A 10 21.38 0.44 -26.11
N LYS A 11 21.58 -0.41 -25.09
CA LYS A 11 20.77 -0.41 -23.86
C LYS A 11 21.01 0.80 -22.94
N TYR A 12 22.21 1.38 -22.96
CA TYR A 12 22.58 2.51 -22.07
C TYR A 12 22.60 3.89 -22.75
N ARG A 13 22.42 3.96 -24.08
CA ARG A 13 22.39 5.24 -24.82
C ARG A 13 21.27 6.19 -24.38
N PHE A 14 20.13 5.67 -23.95
CA PHE A 14 19.02 6.49 -23.47
C PHE A 14 19.30 7.07 -22.07
N LEU A 15 19.95 6.29 -21.19
CA LEU A 15 20.29 6.70 -19.83
C LEU A 15 21.35 7.81 -19.80
N LEU A 16 22.31 7.78 -20.73
CA LEU A 16 23.38 8.78 -20.82
C LEU A 16 22.90 10.15 -21.31
N ILE A 17 21.83 10.19 -22.12
CA ILE A 17 21.26 11.44 -22.67
C ILE A 17 20.43 12.18 -21.62
N VAL A 18 19.72 11.46 -20.73
CA VAL A 18 18.96 12.06 -19.63
C VAL A 18 19.88 12.68 -18.57
N LEU A 19 21.03 12.06 -18.28
CA LEU A 19 22.02 12.57 -17.33
C LEU A 19 22.79 13.82 -17.82
N LEU A 20 22.80 14.10 -19.12
CA LEU A 20 23.46 15.27 -19.72
C LEU A 20 22.55 16.49 -19.91
N MET A 21 21.25 16.39 -19.63
CA MET A 21 20.32 17.54 -19.63
C MET A 21 19.98 18.07 -18.22
N ALA A 22 20.58 17.51 -17.17
CA ALA A 22 20.37 17.94 -15.79
C ALA A 22 21.44 18.95 -15.26
N SER A 23 22.44 19.31 -16.07
CA SER A 23 23.62 20.07 -15.63
C SER A 23 23.70 21.53 -16.12
N THR A 24 22.61 22.12 -16.58
CA THR A 24 22.57 23.52 -17.11
C THR A 24 21.55 24.41 -16.40
N LEU A 25 21.36 24.22 -15.08
CA LEU A 25 20.49 25.07 -14.25
C LEU A 25 21.03 25.36 -12.83
N LEU A 26 22.37 25.32 -12.67
CA LEU A 26 23.06 25.93 -11.51
C LEU A 26 24.08 26.95 -12.05
N GLY A 27 23.68 28.22 -12.16
CA GLY A 27 24.56 29.21 -12.80
C GLY A 27 24.03 30.63 -12.92
N THR A 28 23.45 31.22 -11.86
CA THR A 28 23.36 32.68 -11.63
C THR A 28 22.65 33.00 -10.31
N VAL A 29 23.39 33.23 -9.22
CA VAL A 29 23.22 34.37 -8.29
C VAL A 29 24.54 34.53 -7.55
N THR A 30 25.26 35.63 -7.81
CA THR A 30 26.44 36.01 -7.03
C THR A 30 26.22 37.40 -6.46
N LEU A 31 26.64 37.62 -5.21
CA LEU A 31 26.80 38.92 -4.55
C LEU A 31 25.54 39.79 -4.38
N PHE A 32 25.00 39.81 -3.16
CA PHE A 32 24.79 41.06 -2.39
C PHE A 32 24.66 40.73 -0.89
N ALA A 33 25.79 40.60 -0.20
CA ALA A 33 25.86 40.60 1.25
C ALA A 33 26.64 41.85 1.69
N GLN A 34 25.94 42.98 1.85
CA GLN A 34 26.55 44.17 2.43
C GLN A 34 26.84 43.94 3.91
N LYS A 35 28.11 44.11 4.30
CA LYS A 35 28.56 44.12 5.68
C LYS A 35 28.02 45.39 6.38
N GLN A 36 26.90 45.29 7.09
CA GLN A 36 26.44 46.34 8.00
C GLN A 36 27.04 46.12 9.40
N GLU A 37 27.89 47.04 9.83
CA GLU A 37 28.31 47.16 11.22
C GLU A 37 27.18 47.79 12.04
N ALA A 38 26.42 46.97 12.75
CA ALA A 38 25.35 47.43 13.61
C ALA A 38 25.93 48.09 14.88
N LYS A 39 25.85 49.43 14.96
CA LYS A 39 26.09 50.17 16.21
C LYS A 39 25.08 49.73 17.28
N LEU A 40 25.57 49.57 18.51
CA LEU A 40 24.74 49.31 19.69
C LEU A 40 23.76 50.48 19.95
N PRO A 41 22.45 50.23 20.10
CA PRO A 41 21.51 51.23 20.62
C PRO A 41 21.55 51.29 22.16
N GLU A 42 21.48 52.51 22.71
CA GLU A 42 21.38 52.76 24.16
C GLU A 42 19.91 52.88 24.64
N ASN A 43 19.75 52.77 25.98
CA ASN A 43 18.56 53.12 26.79
C ASN A 43 17.30 52.22 26.69
N PRO A 44 16.36 52.22 27.67
CA PRO A 44 16.41 52.77 29.04
C PRO A 44 16.14 51.72 30.17
N ILE A 45 15.79 52.22 31.37
CA ILE A 45 15.92 51.61 32.72
C ILE A 45 14.63 50.94 33.25
N SER A 46 14.69 49.81 33.98
CA SER A 46 14.37 49.78 35.45
C SER A 46 14.37 48.40 36.15
N LYS A 47 14.94 48.42 37.37
CA LYS A 47 14.62 47.63 38.59
C LYS A 47 14.39 46.11 38.48
N GLU A 48 15.47 45.34 38.51
CA GLU A 48 15.95 44.62 39.73
C GLU A 48 17.19 43.80 39.34
N ALA A 49 18.34 44.08 39.94
CA ALA A 49 19.63 43.54 39.52
C ALA A 49 20.31 42.83 40.70
N VAL A 50 20.36 41.50 40.64
CA VAL A 50 20.91 40.68 41.74
C VAL A 50 22.44 40.75 41.74
N SER A 51 23.02 41.08 42.90
CA SER A 51 24.46 41.20 43.12
C SER A 51 25.24 39.92 42.76
N SER A 52 26.54 40.05 42.50
CA SER A 52 27.51 38.95 42.42
C SER A 52 28.25 38.80 43.74
N THR A 53 28.54 37.54 44.09
CA THR A 53 29.37 37.15 45.25
C THR A 53 30.72 36.63 44.76
N VAL A 54 31.75 36.73 45.60
CA VAL A 54 33.11 36.32 45.24
C VAL A 54 33.31 34.80 45.43
N LEU A 55 33.67 34.11 44.35
CA LEU A 55 34.38 32.83 44.44
C LEU A 55 35.88 33.09 44.29
N LEU A 56 36.64 32.86 45.36
CA LEU A 56 38.11 32.99 45.36
C LEU A 56 38.75 31.76 44.70
N ALA A 57 38.79 31.77 43.36
CA ALA A 57 39.65 30.86 42.59
C ALA A 57 41.12 31.33 42.69
N GLY A 58 41.78 31.00 43.80
CA GLY A 58 43.23 31.07 43.90
C GLY A 58 43.86 29.87 43.20
N SER A 59 44.87 30.12 42.34
CA SER A 59 45.88 29.20 41.78
C SER A 59 45.49 27.72 41.52
N ASP A 60 45.66 27.28 40.27
CA ASP A 60 45.43 25.89 39.84
C ASP A 60 45.90 24.80 40.82
N LYS A 61 45.04 23.77 40.94
CA LYS A 61 45.10 22.52 41.73
C LYS A 61 44.24 22.53 43.00
N ASP A 62 43.49 21.43 43.15
CA ASP A 62 42.64 21.05 44.29
C ASP A 62 41.35 21.87 44.58
N VAL A 63 40.39 21.79 43.65
CA VAL A 63 38.98 21.57 44.02
C VAL A 63 38.60 20.14 43.63
N SER A 64 39.06 19.20 44.44
CA SER A 64 38.64 17.81 44.37
C SER A 64 37.41 17.59 45.27
N LYS A 65 36.73 16.44 45.09
CA LYS A 65 36.28 15.65 46.25
C LYS A 65 35.28 16.34 47.20
N ALA A 66 34.28 17.02 46.65
CA ALA A 66 32.92 16.98 47.18
C ALA A 66 32.07 16.14 46.21
N LEU A 67 31.07 15.40 46.70
CA LEU A 67 30.33 14.35 45.95
C LEU A 67 31.14 13.07 45.65
N LYS A 68 31.61 12.41 46.71
CA LYS A 68 31.76 10.94 46.73
C LYS A 68 31.26 10.39 48.06
N ASP A 69 29.95 10.31 48.20
CA ASP A 69 29.35 9.39 49.17
C ASP A 69 28.01 8.83 48.65
N SER A 70 28.14 7.73 47.90
CA SER A 70 27.08 6.78 47.54
C SER A 70 27.72 5.61 46.77
N GLY A 71 28.34 4.70 47.52
CA GLY A 71 28.38 3.31 47.06
C GLY A 71 26.93 2.77 46.96
N VAL A 72 26.63 1.71 46.21
CA VAL A 72 27.48 0.59 45.77
C VAL A 72 27.10 0.16 44.34
N LYS A 73 27.98 -0.66 43.73
CA LYS A 73 27.99 -1.12 42.35
C LYS A 73 26.82 -2.04 41.95
N PHE A 74 26.54 -2.04 40.65
CA PHE A 74 25.93 -3.16 39.91
C PHE A 74 26.56 -4.51 40.25
N ASN A 75 25.75 -5.57 40.21
CA ASN A 75 26.21 -6.94 39.99
C ASN A 75 25.33 -7.65 38.95
N LYS A 76 25.84 -8.72 38.33
CA LYS A 76 25.36 -9.21 37.02
C LYS A 76 24.72 -10.60 37.11
N LYS A 77 23.55 -10.74 36.46
CA LYS A 77 22.94 -11.97 35.88
C LYS A 77 22.59 -13.19 36.77
N GLN A 78 21.31 -13.57 36.62
CA GLN A 78 20.77 -14.88 36.19
C GLN A 78 19.99 -15.78 37.17
N ASP A 79 18.92 -16.34 36.56
CA ASP A 79 18.17 -17.58 36.79
C ASP A 79 17.11 -17.68 37.92
N ALA A 80 15.86 -17.43 37.48
CA ALA A 80 14.70 -18.36 37.49
C ALA A 80 13.91 -18.74 38.78
N GLU A 81 12.61 -18.99 38.51
CA GLU A 81 11.58 -19.73 39.28
C GLU A 81 10.80 -19.08 40.46
N LYS A 82 9.56 -18.66 40.11
CA LYS A 82 8.25 -19.14 40.64
C LYS A 82 7.72 -18.78 42.06
N LYS A 83 6.39 -18.52 42.04
CA LYS A 83 5.33 -18.71 43.07
C LYS A 83 5.22 -17.61 44.15
N ASP A 84 4.06 -16.93 44.21
CA ASP A 84 2.86 -17.18 45.06
C ASP A 84 3.11 -16.67 46.49
N GLU A 85 2.26 -15.98 47.25
CA GLU A 85 0.94 -15.36 47.16
C GLU A 85 0.74 -14.58 48.51
N GLN A 86 -0.17 -13.61 48.53
CA GLN A 86 -1.03 -13.16 49.66
C GLN A 86 -0.57 -13.20 51.15
N GLU A 87 -0.60 -12.03 51.81
CA GLU A 87 -1.56 -11.59 52.88
C GLU A 87 -1.02 -10.26 53.48
N LEU A 88 -1.73 -9.12 53.63
CA LEU A 88 -3.09 -8.77 54.08
C LEU A 88 -3.24 -8.61 55.61
N ALA A 89 -4.14 -7.70 56.02
CA ALA A 89 -4.49 -7.24 57.39
C ALA A 89 -3.46 -6.30 58.04
N GLU A 90 -3.64 -4.96 58.03
CA GLU A 90 -4.67 -4.14 58.71
C GLU A 90 -4.61 -4.23 60.26
N ASN A 91 -4.77 -3.16 61.06
CA ASN A 91 -5.97 -2.30 61.05
C ASN A 91 -5.88 -1.06 61.98
N LYS A 92 -6.54 0.06 61.57
CA LYS A 92 -7.25 1.11 62.39
C LYS A 92 -6.45 1.91 63.45
N ALA A 93 -6.83 3.10 63.93
CA ALA A 93 -7.89 4.13 63.71
C ALA A 93 -7.48 5.40 64.53
N LYS A 94 -7.99 6.65 64.44
CA LYS A 94 -8.96 7.43 63.61
C LYS A 94 -8.51 8.93 63.77
N GLU A 95 -8.70 9.90 62.87
CA GLU A 95 -9.87 10.47 62.16
C GLU A 95 -10.70 11.54 62.93
N VAL A 96 -11.05 12.61 62.21
CA VAL A 96 -12.09 13.67 62.42
C VAL A 96 -11.87 14.77 63.49
N SER A 97 -11.69 16.04 63.05
CA SER A 97 -12.71 17.13 63.18
C SER A 97 -12.24 18.51 62.66
N GLN A 98 -13.20 19.33 62.19
CA GLN A 98 -13.03 20.58 61.41
C GLN A 98 -13.30 21.88 62.21
N LYS A 99 -13.19 23.03 61.50
CA LYS A 99 -13.77 24.39 61.73
C LYS A 99 -12.99 25.39 62.60
N HIS A 100 -13.08 26.72 62.42
CA HIS A 100 -13.30 27.61 61.25
C HIS A 100 -13.13 29.09 61.72
N ILE A 101 -12.64 29.99 60.84
CA ILE A 101 -13.00 31.44 60.73
C ILE A 101 -12.54 32.49 61.79
N ASP A 102 -11.86 33.52 61.24
CA ASP A 102 -11.90 34.99 61.50
C ASP A 102 -10.91 35.86 62.34
N ASN A 103 -10.21 36.72 61.57
CA ASN A 103 -10.16 38.20 61.56
C ASN A 103 -9.52 39.09 62.67
N SER A 104 -8.72 40.04 62.16
CA SER A 104 -8.44 41.41 62.68
C SER A 104 -7.51 41.54 63.92
N LYS A 105 -6.78 42.64 64.18
CA LYS A 105 -6.33 43.82 63.40
C LYS A 105 -5.23 44.57 64.20
N LEU A 106 -4.35 45.29 63.49
CA LEU A 106 -3.65 46.54 63.87
C LEU A 106 -2.50 46.55 64.93
N ASP A 107 -1.46 47.31 64.52
CA ASP A 107 -0.31 47.95 65.20
C ASP A 107 -0.76 49.01 66.27
N PRO A 108 0.10 49.78 67.01
CA PRO A 108 1.57 49.93 66.95
C PRO A 108 2.34 50.08 68.31
N GLY A 109 3.68 50.22 68.25
CA GLY A 109 4.49 50.68 69.40
C GLY A 109 5.97 50.98 69.09
N ILE A 110 6.41 52.24 69.24
CA ILE A 110 7.80 52.73 69.03
C ILE A 110 8.36 53.23 70.37
N ASP A 111 9.63 52.95 70.69
CA ASP A 111 10.47 53.92 71.42
C ASP A 111 11.98 53.81 71.09
N LYS A 112 12.79 54.77 71.57
CA LYS A 112 14.02 55.28 70.93
C LYS A 112 15.29 55.22 71.79
N ASN A 113 16.42 55.44 71.09
CA ASN A 113 17.70 56.03 71.53
C ASN A 113 18.67 55.21 72.42
N ILE A 114 19.93 55.11 71.94
CA ILE A 114 21.13 55.80 72.50
C ILE A 114 22.30 55.70 71.49
N THR A 115 23.16 56.71 71.44
CA THR A 115 24.40 56.84 70.64
C THR A 115 25.54 57.33 71.55
N PRO A 116 26.82 57.44 71.10
CA PRO A 116 27.59 56.56 70.21
C PRO A 116 29.00 56.22 70.81
N SER A 117 29.65 55.14 70.37
CA SER A 117 31.09 54.95 70.62
C SER A 117 31.85 54.35 69.43
N LYS A 118 33.04 54.89 69.17
CA LYS A 118 33.86 54.66 67.98
C LYS A 118 34.43 53.24 67.93
N LEU A 119 34.38 52.59 66.77
CA LEU A 119 35.39 51.61 66.33
C LEU A 119 35.52 51.63 64.79
N LYS A 120 36.72 51.32 64.30
CA LYS A 120 37.18 51.68 62.94
C LYS A 120 36.60 50.78 61.84
N LYS A 121 36.31 51.36 60.67
CA LYS A 121 36.04 50.60 59.43
C LYS A 121 37.18 49.62 59.14
N LYS A 122 36.88 48.31 59.18
CA LYS A 122 37.42 47.33 58.24
C LYS A 122 36.33 47.08 57.21
N GLU A 123 36.61 47.29 55.93
CA GLU A 123 35.70 46.85 54.88
C GLU A 123 35.76 45.32 54.80
N ASN A 124 34.65 44.65 55.15
CA ASN A 124 34.49 43.24 54.87
C ASN A 124 34.42 43.05 53.35
N LYS A 125 35.33 42.25 52.81
CA LYS A 125 35.49 42.00 51.38
C LYS A 125 34.43 41.06 50.76
N SER A 126 33.32 40.79 51.47
CA SER A 126 32.28 39.83 51.07
C SER A 126 31.22 40.41 50.14
N ASP A 127 30.99 41.73 50.16
CA ASP A 127 29.80 42.34 49.55
C ASP A 127 30.08 43.09 48.24
N ARG A 128 31.25 42.89 47.61
CA ARG A 128 31.61 43.60 46.38
C ARG A 128 30.99 42.95 45.14
N THR A 129 30.02 43.65 44.56
CA THR A 129 29.41 43.36 43.25
C THR A 129 30.36 43.73 42.08
N TYR A 130 30.81 42.76 41.29
CA TYR A 130 31.66 43.03 40.11
C TYR A 130 30.84 43.26 38.84
N PHE A 131 29.84 42.40 38.63
CA PHE A 131 28.81 42.55 37.62
C PHE A 131 27.43 42.18 38.19
N THR A 132 26.40 42.55 37.45
CA THR A 132 25.00 42.16 37.69
C THR A 132 24.41 41.63 36.40
N THR A 133 23.29 40.91 36.48
CA THR A 133 22.55 40.45 35.31
C THR A 133 21.08 40.83 35.42
N THR A 134 20.34 40.65 34.33
CA THR A 134 18.87 40.66 34.32
C THR A 134 18.23 39.28 34.56
N ILE A 135 19.04 38.21 34.70
CA ILE A 135 18.56 36.86 35.03
C ILE A 135 17.99 36.81 36.45
N LYS A 136 16.80 36.19 36.59
CA LYS A 136 16.22 35.84 37.88
C LYS A 136 16.46 34.34 38.14
N ASP A 137 17.12 34.02 39.24
CA ASP A 137 17.41 32.63 39.58
C ASP A 137 16.12 31.87 39.94
N GLY A 138 15.98 30.66 39.40
CA GLY A 138 14.77 29.83 39.51
C GLY A 138 13.59 30.25 38.62
N GLU A 139 13.76 31.21 37.70
CA GLU A 139 12.62 31.69 36.89
C GLU A 139 12.14 30.66 35.86
N GLN A 140 10.82 30.65 35.63
CA GLN A 140 10.19 29.85 34.57
C GLN A 140 9.97 30.72 33.34
N VAL A 141 10.35 30.23 32.17
CA VAL A 141 10.20 30.92 30.88
C VAL A 141 9.54 30.00 29.86
N THR A 142 8.80 30.60 28.93
CA THR A 142 8.06 29.92 27.86
C THR A 142 8.71 30.09 26.48
N THR A 143 9.87 30.75 26.41
CA THR A 143 10.61 31.03 25.18
C THR A 143 12.01 30.41 25.22
N GLU A 144 12.29 29.52 24.27
CA GLU A 144 13.58 28.84 24.09
C GLU A 144 14.77 29.83 23.98
N ALA A 145 14.57 30.94 23.26
CA ALA A 145 15.56 32.00 23.08
C ALA A 145 15.53 32.97 24.27
N TYR A 146 16.27 32.62 25.33
CA TYR A 146 16.33 33.38 26.57
C TYR A 146 17.29 34.57 26.49
N LYS A 147 16.78 35.78 26.78
CA LYS A 147 17.49 37.05 26.60
C LYS A 147 17.85 37.68 27.93
N PHE A 148 19.13 38.03 28.12
CA PHE A 148 19.57 38.73 29.31
C PHE A 148 20.73 39.70 29.01
N LYS A 149 20.97 40.64 29.93
CA LYS A 149 22.10 41.57 29.89
C LYS A 149 23.09 41.26 31.02
N ILE A 150 24.37 41.41 30.75
CA ILE A 150 25.46 41.44 31.74
C ILE A 150 25.86 42.91 31.91
N LEU A 151 25.77 43.41 33.14
CA LEU A 151 25.93 44.83 33.49
C LEU A 151 27.10 44.97 34.47
N GLN A 152 28.22 45.47 33.96
CA GLN A 152 29.44 45.71 34.73
C GLN A 152 29.22 46.81 35.78
N LYS A 153 29.84 46.68 36.95
CA LYS A 153 29.73 47.67 38.05
C LYS A 153 31.03 48.40 38.36
N GLU A 154 32.17 47.77 38.12
CA GLU A 154 33.51 48.31 38.42
C GLU A 154 34.16 48.90 37.17
N SER A 155 34.26 50.23 37.08
CA SER A 155 34.88 50.94 35.94
C SER A 155 36.40 50.78 35.85
N ASP A 156 37.04 50.42 36.96
CA ASP A 156 38.49 50.48 37.16
C ASP A 156 39.21 49.15 36.86
N LEU A 157 38.48 48.15 36.34
CA LEU A 157 38.95 46.82 36.00
C LEU A 157 38.81 46.58 34.49
N LYS A 158 39.82 45.96 33.88
CA LYS A 158 39.77 45.54 32.47
C LYS A 158 39.19 44.13 32.39
N ILE A 159 38.30 43.89 31.43
CA ILE A 159 37.79 42.55 31.12
C ILE A 159 38.76 41.87 30.16
N GLU A 160 39.26 40.70 30.53
CA GLU A 160 40.14 39.87 29.68
C GLU A 160 39.37 38.74 28.97
N LYS A 161 38.36 38.16 29.65
CA LYS A 161 37.47 37.15 29.04
C LYS A 161 36.07 37.25 29.66
N GLN A 162 35.05 37.07 28.83
CA GLN A 162 33.67 36.78 29.22
C GLN A 162 33.34 35.39 28.68
N GLN A 163 32.80 34.52 29.54
CA GLN A 163 32.29 33.20 29.16
C GLN A 163 30.86 33.07 29.67
N VAL A 164 29.98 32.52 28.84
CA VAL A 164 28.65 32.07 29.26
C VAL A 164 28.59 30.59 28.93
N LEU A 165 28.19 29.78 29.90
CA LEU A 165 27.97 28.36 29.73
C LEU A 165 26.48 28.07 29.98
N VAL A 166 25.87 27.26 29.12
CA VAL A 166 24.53 26.73 29.31
C VAL A 166 24.64 25.22 29.38
N ASN A 167 24.20 24.63 30.50
CA ASN A 167 24.30 23.19 30.76
C ASN A 167 25.74 22.67 30.53
N GLU A 168 26.71 23.36 31.15
CA GLU A 168 28.15 23.08 31.09
C GLU A 168 28.84 23.35 29.73
N GLN A 169 28.09 23.74 28.68
CA GLN A 169 28.64 24.06 27.36
C GLN A 169 28.84 25.58 27.15
N GLU A 170 30.06 26.01 26.81
CA GLU A 170 30.37 27.43 26.47
C GLU A 170 29.65 27.84 25.16
N VAL A 171 28.95 28.97 25.20
CA VAL A 171 28.17 29.52 24.06
C VAL A 171 28.67 30.91 23.65
N ASP A 172 28.56 31.22 22.36
CA ASP A 172 28.87 32.58 21.84
C ASP A 172 27.74 33.55 22.23
N PHE A 173 27.99 34.36 23.26
CA PHE A 173 26.96 35.18 23.90
C PHE A 173 26.89 36.59 23.35
N SER A 174 25.81 36.85 22.60
CA SER A 174 25.44 38.16 22.04
C SER A 174 24.23 38.82 22.74
N GLY A 175 23.87 38.37 23.95
CA GLY A 175 22.69 38.84 24.69
C GLY A 175 21.51 37.86 24.70
N THR A 176 21.63 36.73 23.99
CA THR A 176 20.64 35.64 23.95
C THR A 176 21.35 34.30 24.12
N VAL A 177 20.70 33.32 24.76
CA VAL A 177 21.09 31.92 24.78
C VAL A 177 19.91 31.02 24.40
N ILE A 178 20.19 29.78 24.00
CA ILE A 178 19.18 28.76 23.69
C ILE A 178 19.05 27.82 24.88
N LEU A 179 17.84 27.63 25.38
CA LEU A 179 17.54 26.74 26.50
C LEU A 179 17.08 25.36 26.01
N SER A 180 17.52 24.31 26.71
CA SER A 180 16.92 22.96 26.61
C SER A 180 15.60 22.91 27.38
N SER A 181 14.69 22.01 27.02
CA SER A 181 13.43 21.82 27.76
C SER A 181 13.70 21.43 29.23
N GLY A 182 12.99 22.03 30.19
CA GLY A 182 13.17 21.79 31.62
C GLY A 182 14.25 22.66 32.27
N GLU A 183 15.00 22.09 33.22
CA GLU A 183 16.03 22.80 33.98
C GLU A 183 17.25 23.18 33.12
N ASN A 184 17.66 24.46 33.16
CA ASN A 184 18.89 24.92 32.53
C ASN A 184 19.79 25.63 33.54
N LYS A 185 21.07 25.28 33.55
CA LYS A 185 22.10 25.94 34.36
C LYS A 185 22.87 26.91 33.49
N ILE A 186 22.75 28.21 33.79
CA ILE A 186 23.48 29.28 33.13
C ILE A 186 24.60 29.73 34.07
N GLU A 187 25.86 29.45 33.71
CA GLU A 187 27.04 30.00 34.38
C GLU A 187 27.61 31.18 33.58
N ILE A 188 27.92 32.27 34.26
CA ILE A 188 28.58 33.44 33.67
C ILE A 188 29.93 33.63 34.38
N VAL A 189 31.03 33.46 33.66
CA VAL A 189 32.40 33.62 34.17
C VAL A 189 33.05 34.84 33.54
N MET A 190 33.32 35.84 34.38
CA MET A 190 34.09 37.04 34.02
C MET A 190 35.53 36.89 34.50
N THR A 191 36.50 37.08 33.61
CA THR A 191 37.93 37.21 33.96
C THR A 191 38.32 38.68 33.87
N TYR A 192 38.67 39.28 35.00
CA TYR A 192 39.14 40.67 35.09
C TYR A 192 40.65 40.72 35.28
N SER A 193 41.28 41.81 34.84
CA SER A 193 42.61 42.22 35.28
C SER A 193 42.55 43.55 36.04
N ASN A 194 43.36 43.66 37.09
CA ASN A 194 43.52 44.91 37.84
C ASN A 194 44.60 45.81 37.20
N LYS A 195 44.74 47.06 37.68
CA LYS A 195 45.76 48.03 37.19
C LYS A 195 47.23 47.56 37.34
N LYS A 196 47.49 46.41 37.98
CA LYS A 196 48.80 45.75 38.09
C LYS A 196 48.95 44.52 37.16
N GLY A 197 48.00 44.29 36.26
CA GLY A 197 47.98 43.15 35.34
C GLY A 197 47.62 41.80 35.98
N GLN A 198 47.26 41.77 37.27
CA GLN A 198 46.89 40.52 37.94
C GLN A 198 45.45 40.15 37.58
N THR A 199 45.24 38.92 37.10
CA THR A 199 43.93 38.40 36.72
C THR A 199 43.22 37.67 37.85
N PHE A 200 41.89 37.69 37.83
CA PHE A 200 41.03 36.87 38.70
C PHE A 200 39.69 36.60 38.01
N LYS A 201 39.05 35.49 38.38
CA LYS A 201 37.72 35.10 37.88
C LYS A 201 36.64 35.46 38.89
N VAL A 202 35.47 35.83 38.40
CA VAL A 202 34.22 35.96 39.15
C VAL A 202 33.15 35.19 38.36
N ALA A 203 32.53 34.19 38.99
CA ALA A 203 31.49 33.38 38.39
C ALA A 203 30.15 33.64 39.06
N LYS A 204 29.05 33.48 38.32
CA LYS A 204 27.70 33.41 38.89
C LYS A 204 26.83 32.43 38.14
N ASN A 205 26.13 31.59 38.89
CA ASN A 205 25.26 30.54 38.41
C ASN A 205 23.79 30.95 38.57
N TYR A 206 22.96 30.48 37.64
CA TYR A 206 21.52 30.65 37.64
C TYR A 206 20.86 29.37 37.14
N THR A 207 19.68 29.07 37.66
CA THR A 207 18.79 28.03 37.16
C THR A 207 17.61 28.70 36.45
N VAL A 208 17.35 28.34 35.19
CA VAL A 208 16.21 28.85 34.41
C VAL A 208 15.44 27.65 33.86
N TYR A 209 14.14 27.59 34.14
CA TYR A 209 13.29 26.48 33.69
C TYR A 209 12.57 26.86 32.40
N PHE A 210 12.91 26.21 31.29
CA PHE A 210 12.20 26.38 30.03
C PHE A 210 11.04 25.40 29.96
N ASN A 211 9.85 25.88 30.33
CA ASN A 211 8.60 25.15 30.24
C ASN A 211 7.92 25.56 28.94
N SER A 212 8.20 24.83 27.86
CA SER A 212 7.54 25.01 26.59
C SER A 212 6.07 24.63 26.72
N LYS A 213 5.16 25.60 26.62
CA LYS A 213 3.72 25.35 26.68
C LYS A 213 3.34 24.26 25.66
N ILE A 214 2.87 23.12 26.17
CA ILE A 214 2.22 22.10 25.35
C ILE A 214 0.93 22.70 24.79
N GLU A 215 0.68 22.52 23.51
CA GLU A 215 -0.61 22.85 22.88
C GLU A 215 -1.14 21.60 22.18
N ILE A 216 -2.33 21.13 22.54
CA ILE A 216 -3.02 20.08 21.78
C ILE A 216 -3.65 20.72 20.54
N LYS A 217 -3.53 20.03 19.40
CA LYS A 217 -4.22 20.34 18.16
C LYS A 217 -5.06 19.13 17.80
N THR A 218 -6.35 19.35 17.56
CA THR A 218 -7.26 18.29 17.15
C THR A 218 -8.36 18.81 16.24
N SER A 219 -8.96 17.91 15.46
CA SER A 219 -10.19 18.16 14.70
C SER A 219 -11.47 17.92 15.50
N LEU A 220 -11.36 17.44 16.75
CA LEU A 220 -12.51 17.24 17.65
C LEU A 220 -13.20 18.57 17.98
N LYS A 221 -14.51 18.52 18.14
CA LYS A 221 -15.33 19.61 18.67
C LYS A 221 -16.10 19.07 19.87
N ASP A 222 -16.01 19.78 20.99
CA ASP A 222 -16.70 19.35 22.19
C ASP A 222 -18.23 19.46 22.02
N ASN A 223 -18.95 18.49 22.58
CA ASN A 223 -20.39 18.28 22.44
C ASN A 223 -20.88 18.09 20.98
N GLU A 224 -20.00 17.72 20.02
CA GLU A 224 -20.41 17.47 18.63
C GLU A 224 -21.39 16.28 18.55
N THR A 225 -22.50 16.50 17.85
CA THR A 225 -23.45 15.43 17.51
C THR A 225 -23.07 14.80 16.18
N VAL A 226 -22.92 13.47 16.16
CA VAL A 226 -22.61 12.70 14.96
C VAL A 226 -23.65 11.60 14.74
N GLU A 227 -23.81 11.19 13.48
CA GLU A 227 -24.80 10.19 13.05
C GLU A 227 -24.15 8.87 12.59
N LYS A 228 -22.81 8.81 12.58
CA LYS A 228 -22.02 7.63 12.19
C LYS A 228 -21.34 7.05 13.41
N GLU A 229 -21.50 5.75 13.58
CA GLU A 229 -20.85 4.95 14.63
C GLU A 229 -19.32 4.97 14.50
N LEU A 230 -18.81 4.86 13.27
CA LEU A 230 -17.39 4.95 12.97
C LEU A 230 -16.97 6.42 12.84
N PHE A 231 -16.24 6.92 13.83
CA PHE A 231 -15.80 8.31 13.95
C PHE A 231 -14.29 8.43 13.79
N LYS A 232 -13.85 9.47 13.06
CA LYS A 232 -12.45 9.68 12.70
C LYS A 232 -12.04 11.11 13.00
N PHE A 233 -10.88 11.28 13.61
CA PHE A 233 -10.34 12.59 13.96
C PHE A 233 -8.81 12.59 13.93
N GLU A 234 -8.25 13.78 13.80
CA GLU A 234 -6.82 14.01 13.94
C GLU A 234 -6.52 14.62 15.31
N ALA A 235 -5.43 14.22 15.93
CA ALA A 235 -4.97 14.80 17.19
C ALA A 235 -3.45 14.65 17.38
N TYR A 236 -2.81 15.71 17.85
CA TYR A 236 -1.37 15.74 18.16
C TYR A 236 -1.08 16.86 19.15
N SER A 237 0.14 16.89 19.67
CA SER A 237 0.62 18.00 20.50
C SER A 237 1.74 18.75 19.81
N ILE A 238 1.80 20.06 20.03
CA ILE A 238 2.92 20.91 19.62
C ILE A 238 3.74 21.24 20.86
N ARG A 239 5.02 20.89 20.82
CA ARG A 239 6.03 21.25 21.82
C ARG A 239 7.28 21.72 21.08
N ASN A 240 7.82 22.89 21.44
CA ASN A 240 9.01 23.47 20.77
C ASN A 240 8.88 23.57 19.23
N LYS A 241 7.68 23.91 18.73
CA LYS A 241 7.32 23.94 17.28
C LYS A 241 7.44 22.60 16.55
N LYS A 242 7.56 21.49 17.28
CA LYS A 242 7.56 20.13 16.75
C LYS A 242 6.24 19.45 17.12
N GLU A 243 5.70 18.68 16.19
CA GLU A 243 4.51 17.85 16.38
C GLU A 243 4.92 16.51 17.02
N GLU A 244 4.23 16.13 18.09
CA GLU A 244 4.48 14.91 18.86
C GLU A 244 3.16 14.13 19.06
N PRO A 245 3.19 12.79 18.99
CA PRO A 245 2.00 11.96 19.19
C PRO A 245 1.49 12.08 20.62
N ILE A 246 0.21 11.74 20.81
CA ILE A 246 -0.48 11.80 22.10
C ILE A 246 -1.13 10.45 22.42
N SER A 247 -1.41 10.20 23.69
CA SER A 247 -2.27 9.09 24.11
C SER A 247 -3.73 9.51 23.99
N VAL A 248 -4.56 8.61 23.48
CA VAL A 248 -5.99 8.83 23.22
C VAL A 248 -6.78 7.74 23.90
N TYR A 249 -7.87 8.11 24.59
CA TYR A 249 -8.78 7.18 25.23
C TYR A 249 -10.21 7.45 24.78
N LEU A 250 -10.98 6.40 24.52
CA LEU A 250 -12.43 6.44 24.35
C LEU A 250 -13.07 5.72 25.55
N ASN A 251 -13.93 6.42 26.29
CA ASN A 251 -14.65 5.88 27.46
C ASN A 251 -13.70 5.19 28.46
N GLY A 252 -12.50 5.77 28.67
CA GLY A 252 -11.44 5.24 29.53
C GLY A 252 -10.57 4.11 28.94
N LYS A 253 -10.85 3.64 27.71
CA LYS A 253 -10.05 2.62 27.02
C LYS A 253 -9.08 3.26 26.02
N GLU A 254 -7.81 2.87 26.07
CA GLU A 254 -6.77 3.37 25.16
C GLU A 254 -7.05 3.00 23.69
N VAL A 255 -6.77 3.96 22.79
CA VAL A 255 -6.99 3.89 21.34
C VAL A 255 -5.66 4.02 20.61
N GLU A 256 -5.29 3.01 19.84
CA GLU A 256 -4.12 3.10 18.95
C GLU A 256 -4.40 4.01 17.74
N ALA A 257 -3.39 4.77 17.32
CA ALA A 257 -3.48 5.62 16.14
C ALA A 257 -3.51 4.78 14.86
N SER A 258 -4.49 5.00 13.98
CA SER A 258 -4.60 4.28 12.71
C SER A 258 -3.51 4.68 11.70
N LYS A 259 -3.04 5.94 11.80
CA LYS A 259 -1.84 6.49 11.16
C LYS A 259 -1.25 7.57 12.08
N VAL A 260 -0.07 8.10 11.76
CA VAL A 260 0.55 9.21 12.51
C VAL A 260 -0.46 10.36 12.65
N PHE A 261 -0.78 10.72 13.90
CA PHE A 261 -1.74 11.76 14.31
C PHE A 261 -3.22 11.52 13.95
N ALA A 262 -3.59 10.37 13.40
CA ALA A 262 -4.96 10.05 12.99
C ALA A 262 -5.53 8.88 13.79
N TYR A 263 -6.77 9.02 14.26
CA TYR A 263 -7.46 8.06 15.12
C TYR A 263 -8.82 7.69 14.54
N GLU A 264 -9.23 6.46 14.79
CA GLU A 264 -10.46 5.87 14.28
C GLU A 264 -11.11 5.06 15.41
N VAL A 265 -12.34 5.42 15.78
CA VAL A 265 -13.04 4.87 16.94
C VAL A 265 -14.48 4.49 16.60
N THR A 266 -15.00 3.50 17.31
CA THR A 266 -16.40 3.06 17.23
C THR A 266 -17.14 3.62 18.44
N LEU A 267 -18.14 4.48 18.21
CA LEU A 267 -18.89 5.17 19.26
C LEU A 267 -20.07 4.34 19.75
N GLU A 268 -20.31 4.36 21.07
CA GLU A 268 -21.53 3.82 21.68
C GLU A 268 -22.69 4.83 21.52
N ALA A 269 -23.95 4.39 21.48
CA ALA A 269 -25.07 5.31 21.29
C ALA A 269 -25.25 6.23 22.51
N GLY A 270 -25.29 7.54 22.28
CA GLY A 270 -25.30 8.57 23.33
C GLY A 270 -23.96 9.28 23.49
N GLU A 271 -23.62 9.64 24.73
CA GLU A 271 -22.40 10.38 25.06
C GLU A 271 -21.17 9.46 25.04
N ASN A 272 -20.13 9.87 24.32
CA ASN A 272 -18.82 9.22 24.30
C ASN A 272 -17.76 10.21 24.76
N LEU A 273 -16.95 9.84 25.74
CA LEU A 273 -15.88 10.67 26.25
C LEU A 273 -14.57 10.32 25.53
N ILE A 274 -14.03 11.26 24.76
CA ILE A 274 -12.68 11.15 24.18
C ILE A 274 -11.71 11.99 25.01
N GLU A 275 -10.71 11.35 25.60
CA GLU A 275 -9.66 12.02 26.37
C GLU A 275 -8.34 12.03 25.58
N LEU A 276 -7.76 13.22 25.42
CA LEU A 276 -6.47 13.46 24.78
C LEU A 276 -5.43 13.79 25.86
N LYS A 277 -4.34 13.02 25.93
CA LYS A 277 -3.26 13.21 26.92
C LYS A 277 -1.93 13.45 26.24
N ALA A 278 -1.36 14.63 26.46
CA ALA A 278 -0.10 15.08 25.86
C ALA A 278 0.94 15.41 26.94
N GLY A 279 2.18 14.94 26.77
CA GLY A 279 3.30 15.38 27.61
C GLY A 279 4.17 14.25 28.17
N SER A 280 4.45 14.31 29.46
CA SER A 280 5.30 13.36 30.20
C SER A 280 4.79 13.18 31.63
N GLU A 281 5.26 12.15 32.35
CA GLU A 281 4.86 11.88 33.75
C GLU A 281 4.95 13.08 34.72
N LYS A 282 5.75 14.11 34.40
CA LYS A 282 5.94 15.32 35.21
C LYS A 282 5.14 16.54 34.74
N GLU A 283 4.64 16.50 33.51
CA GLU A 283 3.92 17.60 32.85
C GLU A 283 2.97 16.97 31.83
N VAL A 284 1.70 16.80 32.23
CA VAL A 284 0.63 16.29 31.38
C VAL A 284 -0.36 17.42 31.13
N LEU A 285 -0.72 17.63 29.85
CA LEU A 285 -1.89 18.39 29.44
C LEU A 285 -2.97 17.38 29.02
N GLU A 286 -4.14 17.50 29.63
CA GLU A 286 -5.30 16.66 29.31
C GLU A 286 -6.43 17.54 28.78
N GLU A 287 -7.06 17.12 27.68
CA GLU A 287 -8.26 17.73 27.11
C GLU A 287 -9.31 16.63 26.88
N SER A 288 -10.57 16.94 27.15
CA SER A 288 -11.69 15.99 27.03
C SER A 288 -12.76 16.54 26.11
N TYR A 289 -13.32 15.68 25.27
CA TYR A 289 -14.32 16.00 24.27
C TYR A 289 -15.48 15.02 24.37
N VAL A 290 -16.71 15.53 24.54
CA VAL A 290 -17.92 14.70 24.51
C VAL A 290 -18.43 14.62 23.07
N ILE A 291 -18.47 13.41 22.50
CA ILE A 291 -19.07 13.15 21.19
C ILE A 291 -20.41 12.45 21.38
N ASN A 292 -21.48 13.13 20.97
CA ASN A 292 -22.85 12.65 21.06
C ASN A 292 -23.18 11.84 19.80
N TYR A 293 -23.01 10.52 19.85
CA TYR A 293 -23.48 9.66 18.76
C TYR A 293 -25.00 9.50 18.85
N LYS A 294 -25.71 10.31 18.07
CA LYS A 294 -27.12 10.06 17.75
C LYS A 294 -27.16 8.98 16.70
N LYS A 295 -27.17 7.73 17.17
CA LYS A 295 -27.72 6.62 16.40
C LYS A 295 -29.10 7.06 15.93
N GLN A 296 -29.28 7.24 14.61
CA GLN A 296 -30.56 7.68 14.10
C GLN A 296 -31.61 6.63 14.48
N GLU A 297 -32.55 7.04 15.33
CA GLU A 297 -33.76 6.26 15.54
C GLU A 297 -34.55 6.33 14.24
N ASP A 298 -34.64 5.19 13.58
CA ASP A 298 -35.68 4.94 12.61
C ASP A 298 -37.01 5.42 13.20
N SER A 299 -37.63 6.42 12.57
CA SER A 299 -38.91 6.98 13.03
C SER A 299 -40.01 5.91 12.99
N ASN A 300 -40.28 5.31 14.14
CA ASN A 300 -40.93 4.00 14.28
C ASN A 300 -41.60 3.98 15.67
N HIS A 301 -42.88 4.32 15.89
CA HIS A 301 -44.05 4.28 15.00
C HIS A 301 -44.26 2.90 14.36
N GLU A 302 -44.00 1.82 15.11
CA GLU A 302 -44.19 0.41 14.71
C GLU A 302 -44.01 0.14 13.20
N LYS A 303 -42.92 0.66 12.60
CA LYS A 303 -42.44 0.17 11.31
C LYS A 303 -41.99 -1.26 11.58
N GLU A 304 -42.91 -2.18 11.30
CA GLU A 304 -42.68 -3.30 10.41
C GLU A 304 -41.17 -3.55 10.19
N SER A 305 -40.61 -4.46 10.97
CA SER A 305 -39.36 -5.12 10.58
C SER A 305 -39.66 -5.82 9.27
N GLY A 306 -39.23 -5.22 8.17
CA GLY A 306 -39.46 -5.73 6.83
C GLY A 306 -38.16 -6.20 6.17
N PRO A 307 -38.27 -6.95 5.07
CA PRO A 307 -37.10 -7.40 4.34
C PRO A 307 -36.38 -6.22 3.66
N PRO A 308 -35.05 -6.27 3.52
CA PRO A 308 -34.29 -5.25 2.79
C PRO A 308 -34.67 -5.24 1.31
N THR A 309 -34.37 -4.15 0.60
CA THR A 309 -34.63 -4.06 -0.85
C THR A 309 -33.36 -4.27 -1.65
N ILE A 310 -33.48 -5.01 -2.76
CA ILE A 310 -32.42 -5.27 -3.73
C ILE A 310 -32.86 -4.68 -5.07
N SER A 311 -31.98 -3.93 -5.71
CA SER A 311 -32.11 -3.48 -7.10
C SER A 311 -30.85 -3.85 -7.85
N VAL A 312 -30.98 -4.30 -9.10
CA VAL A 312 -29.85 -4.62 -9.96
C VAL A 312 -30.05 -3.89 -11.28
N ASP A 313 -29.01 -3.19 -11.76
CA ASP A 313 -29.07 -2.59 -13.10
C ASP A 313 -28.77 -3.62 -14.19
N THR A 314 -29.22 -3.32 -15.41
CA THR A 314 -29.05 -4.13 -16.65
C THR A 314 -29.66 -5.54 -16.66
N LEU A 315 -29.80 -6.21 -15.52
CA LEU A 315 -30.35 -7.56 -15.43
C LEU A 315 -31.88 -7.57 -15.52
N GLN A 316 -32.40 -8.42 -16.41
CA GLN A 316 -33.80 -8.79 -16.48
C GLN A 316 -33.90 -10.31 -16.37
N ASN A 317 -34.92 -10.82 -15.66
CA ASN A 317 -35.07 -12.27 -15.53
C ASN A 317 -35.47 -12.90 -16.87
N ASP A 318 -34.86 -14.04 -17.19
CA ASP A 318 -34.95 -14.76 -18.46
C ASP A 318 -34.42 -13.97 -19.68
N MET A 319 -33.56 -12.97 -19.48
CA MET A 319 -32.89 -12.28 -20.59
C MET A 319 -31.88 -13.20 -21.29
N THR A 320 -31.71 -13.01 -22.60
CA THR A 320 -30.63 -13.65 -23.38
C THR A 320 -29.49 -12.67 -23.62
N VAL A 321 -28.26 -13.12 -23.47
CA VAL A 321 -27.03 -12.38 -23.79
C VAL A 321 -26.15 -13.20 -24.72
N GLU A 322 -25.41 -12.49 -25.58
CA GLU A 322 -24.54 -13.06 -26.61
C GLU A 322 -23.05 -13.05 -26.23
N ASN A 323 -22.72 -12.47 -25.07
CA ASN A 323 -21.35 -12.23 -24.63
C ASN A 323 -21.11 -12.95 -23.29
N GLU A 324 -20.04 -13.75 -23.23
CA GLU A 324 -19.66 -14.54 -22.03
C GLU A 324 -19.51 -13.66 -20.79
N LYS A 325 -18.92 -12.48 -20.99
CA LYS A 325 -18.61 -11.53 -19.92
C LYS A 325 -19.81 -10.61 -19.67
N LEU A 326 -20.41 -10.71 -18.49
CA LEU A 326 -21.54 -9.89 -18.06
C LEU A 326 -21.15 -9.01 -16.86
N THR A 327 -21.43 -7.72 -16.96
CA THR A 327 -21.14 -6.71 -15.93
C THR A 327 -22.44 -6.03 -15.50
N PHE A 328 -22.70 -5.97 -14.19
CA PHE A 328 -23.92 -5.42 -13.59
C PHE A 328 -23.65 -4.82 -12.20
N LYS A 329 -24.49 -3.88 -11.76
CA LYS A 329 -24.39 -3.25 -10.44
C LYS A 329 -25.55 -3.65 -9.54
N VAL A 330 -25.22 -4.08 -8.34
CA VAL A 330 -26.19 -4.34 -7.26
C VAL A 330 -26.27 -3.11 -6.36
N THR A 331 -27.49 -2.72 -6.01
CA THR A 331 -27.80 -1.74 -4.96
C THR A 331 -28.66 -2.44 -3.91
N ALA A 332 -28.25 -2.39 -2.65
CA ALA A 332 -29.01 -2.95 -1.54
C ALA A 332 -29.30 -1.88 -0.50
N LYS A 333 -30.50 -1.94 0.08
CA LYS A 333 -30.95 -1.02 1.12
C LYS A 333 -31.68 -1.75 2.24
N THR A 334 -31.59 -1.21 3.45
CA THR A 334 -32.41 -1.61 4.60
C THR A 334 -33.89 -1.43 4.30
N HIS A 335 -34.76 -1.94 5.18
CA HIS A 335 -36.20 -1.65 5.10
C HIS A 335 -36.50 -0.14 5.24
N SER A 336 -35.72 0.58 6.05
CA SER A 336 -35.80 2.05 6.21
C SER A 336 -35.40 2.84 4.97
N GLY A 337 -34.66 2.22 4.03
CA GLY A 337 -34.20 2.83 2.77
C GLY A 337 -32.75 3.33 2.77
N ASP A 338 -32.02 3.10 3.87
CA ASP A 338 -30.59 3.39 4.04
C ASP A 338 -29.72 2.40 3.26
N SER A 339 -28.47 2.78 2.94
CA SER A 339 -27.50 1.90 2.27
C SER A 339 -27.20 0.64 3.10
N LEU A 340 -27.29 -0.53 2.48
CA LEU A 340 -27.00 -1.83 3.11
C LEU A 340 -25.78 -2.48 2.45
N ASP A 341 -24.68 -2.62 3.19
CA ASP A 341 -23.45 -3.26 2.70
C ASP A 341 -23.40 -4.79 2.91
N SER A 342 -24.38 -5.31 3.65
CA SER A 342 -24.57 -6.72 4.00
C SER A 342 -25.37 -7.46 2.91
N PHE A 343 -24.68 -7.78 1.81
CA PHE A 343 -25.21 -8.64 0.75
C PHE A 343 -24.09 -9.44 0.07
N GLN A 344 -24.48 -10.59 -0.50
CA GLN A 344 -23.62 -11.49 -1.28
C GLN A 344 -24.26 -11.77 -2.64
N VAL A 345 -23.42 -12.02 -3.64
CA VAL A 345 -23.84 -12.32 -5.02
C VAL A 345 -23.24 -13.65 -5.43
N TYR A 346 -24.06 -14.50 -6.06
CA TYR A 346 -23.68 -15.83 -6.52
C TYR A 346 -23.97 -15.97 -8.01
N LEU A 347 -23.04 -16.54 -8.77
CA LEU A 347 -23.29 -17.09 -10.11
C LEU A 347 -23.33 -18.62 -9.98
N ASN A 348 -24.42 -19.26 -10.42
CA ASN A 348 -24.55 -20.72 -10.44
C ASN A 348 -24.22 -21.39 -9.09
N ASP A 349 -24.69 -20.73 -8.01
CA ASP A 349 -24.44 -21.06 -6.59
C ASP A 349 -23.00 -20.87 -6.07
N GLU A 350 -22.03 -20.46 -6.89
CA GLU A 350 -20.69 -20.02 -6.47
C GLU A 350 -20.69 -18.51 -6.16
N GLU A 351 -20.06 -18.10 -5.04
CA GLU A 351 -19.99 -16.68 -4.65
C GLU A 351 -19.01 -15.91 -5.52
N ILE A 352 -19.42 -14.77 -6.07
CA ILE A 352 -18.59 -13.92 -6.93
C ILE A 352 -18.20 -12.62 -6.22
N GLY A 353 -16.93 -12.23 -6.35
CA GLY A 353 -16.41 -10.99 -5.76
C GLY A 353 -16.78 -9.74 -6.56
N GLU A 354 -16.91 -8.62 -5.86
CA GLU A 354 -17.06 -7.30 -6.48
C GLU A 354 -15.76 -6.79 -7.15
N GLU A 355 -15.90 -6.09 -8.28
CA GLU A 355 -14.80 -5.30 -8.86
C GLU A 355 -14.69 -3.90 -8.22
N TRP A 356 -15.80 -3.39 -7.68
CA TRP A 356 -15.87 -2.08 -7.03
C TRP A 356 -17.03 -2.05 -6.01
N LYS A 357 -16.84 -1.33 -4.90
CA LYS A 357 -17.87 -1.14 -3.86
C LYS A 357 -17.85 0.26 -3.25
N LYS A 358 -19.04 0.72 -2.88
CA LYS A 358 -19.36 1.92 -2.10
C LYS A 358 -20.55 1.57 -1.21
N SER A 359 -20.79 2.32 -0.13
CA SER A 359 -21.84 1.95 0.82
C SER A 359 -23.23 1.77 0.16
N GLY A 360 -23.73 0.53 0.18
CA GLY A 360 -24.99 0.10 -0.44
C GLY A 360 -24.96 -0.16 -1.95
N GLU A 361 -23.81 -0.06 -2.62
CA GLU A 361 -23.64 -0.25 -4.07
C GLU A 361 -22.37 -1.06 -4.39
N ALA A 362 -22.47 -2.14 -5.18
CA ALA A 362 -21.30 -2.87 -5.68
C ALA A 362 -21.44 -3.27 -7.15
N GLN A 363 -20.33 -3.21 -7.88
CA GLN A 363 -20.21 -3.59 -9.29
C GLN A 363 -19.63 -5.01 -9.38
N TYR A 364 -20.28 -5.86 -10.16
CA TYR A 364 -19.84 -7.22 -10.44
C TYR A 364 -19.60 -7.40 -11.93
N THR A 365 -18.66 -8.28 -12.22
CA THR A 365 -18.34 -8.76 -13.56
C THR A 365 -18.12 -10.26 -13.46
N THR A 366 -18.79 -11.01 -14.32
CA THR A 366 -18.80 -12.47 -14.24
C THR A 366 -18.72 -13.12 -15.61
N HIS A 367 -18.37 -14.41 -15.62
CA HIS A 367 -18.15 -15.21 -16.82
C HIS A 367 -19.22 -16.30 -16.89
N LEU A 368 -20.11 -16.18 -17.87
CA LEU A 368 -21.27 -17.06 -18.04
C LEU A 368 -20.87 -18.35 -18.76
N VAL A 369 -21.45 -19.48 -18.35
CA VAL A 369 -21.31 -20.77 -19.05
C VAL A 369 -22.46 -20.90 -20.06
N GLU A 370 -22.22 -21.36 -21.29
CA GLU A 370 -23.24 -21.45 -22.34
C GLU A 370 -24.42 -22.34 -21.91
N SER A 371 -25.48 -21.71 -21.39
CA SER A 371 -26.58 -22.32 -20.62
C SER A 371 -27.47 -21.23 -20.00
N ILE A 372 -28.50 -21.66 -19.27
CA ILE A 372 -29.21 -20.80 -18.32
C ILE A 372 -28.38 -20.68 -17.04
N ASN A 373 -27.73 -19.54 -16.88
CA ASN A 373 -27.02 -19.16 -15.67
C ASN A 373 -27.99 -18.55 -14.65
N THR A 374 -27.68 -18.68 -13.36
CA THR A 374 -28.47 -18.10 -12.27
C THR A 374 -27.63 -17.12 -11.46
N ILE A 375 -27.97 -15.83 -11.53
CA ILE A 375 -27.41 -14.79 -10.65
C ILE A 375 -28.35 -14.62 -9.47
N LYS A 376 -27.85 -14.90 -8.27
CA LYS A 376 -28.60 -14.88 -7.00
C LYS A 376 -27.97 -13.84 -6.07
N ILE A 377 -28.75 -12.86 -5.62
CA ILE A 377 -28.32 -11.87 -4.64
C ILE A 377 -29.06 -12.14 -3.35
N ILE A 378 -28.35 -12.18 -2.23
CA ILE A 378 -28.91 -12.31 -0.89
C ILE A 378 -28.50 -11.07 -0.10
N ALA A 379 -29.46 -10.31 0.42
CA ALA A 379 -29.22 -9.16 1.29
C ALA A 379 -29.82 -9.42 2.67
N VAL A 380 -29.09 -9.04 3.73
CA VAL A 380 -29.46 -9.33 5.13
C VAL A 380 -29.43 -8.05 5.95
N ASP A 381 -30.59 -7.65 6.46
CA ASP A 381 -30.77 -6.52 7.39
C ASP A 381 -31.20 -7.09 8.75
N LYS A 382 -30.26 -7.11 9.71
CA LYS A 382 -30.40 -7.78 11.02
C LYS A 382 -30.72 -9.27 10.86
N GLU A 383 -31.97 -9.68 11.09
CA GLU A 383 -32.44 -11.06 10.96
C GLU A 383 -33.22 -11.28 9.65
N GLU A 384 -33.71 -10.20 9.02
CA GLU A 384 -34.53 -10.25 7.82
C GLU A 384 -33.69 -10.41 6.55
N LYS A 385 -34.23 -11.15 5.56
CA LYS A 385 -33.49 -11.52 4.35
C LYS A 385 -34.32 -11.30 3.10
N SER A 386 -33.72 -10.61 2.14
CA SER A 386 -34.21 -10.60 0.75
C SER A 386 -33.34 -11.45 -0.15
N LYS A 387 -33.99 -12.06 -1.14
CA LYS A 387 -33.35 -12.79 -2.22
C LYS A 387 -33.87 -12.28 -3.55
N ALA A 388 -32.98 -11.73 -4.38
CA ALA A 388 -33.24 -11.52 -5.80
C ALA A 388 -32.60 -12.67 -6.61
N THR A 389 -33.21 -13.05 -7.72
CA THR A 389 -32.68 -14.11 -8.59
C THR A 389 -33.03 -13.81 -10.03
N TYR A 390 -32.02 -13.85 -10.90
CA TYR A 390 -32.10 -13.56 -12.31
C TYR A 390 -31.57 -14.77 -13.09
N ARG A 391 -32.40 -15.33 -13.96
CA ARG A 391 -31.99 -16.34 -14.93
C ARG A 391 -31.45 -15.61 -16.16
N ILE A 392 -30.20 -15.87 -16.53
CA ILE A 392 -29.54 -15.27 -17.68
C ILE A 392 -29.20 -16.40 -18.66
N ASN A 393 -29.85 -16.40 -19.83
CA ASN A 393 -29.53 -17.33 -20.89
C ASN A 393 -28.31 -16.80 -21.65
N TYR A 394 -27.13 -17.40 -21.46
CA TYR A 394 -25.99 -17.12 -22.31
C TYR A 394 -25.96 -18.12 -23.45
N LYS A 395 -26.02 -17.61 -24.68
CA LYS A 395 -25.74 -18.37 -25.89
C LYS A 395 -24.74 -17.58 -26.72
N THR A 396 -23.71 -18.24 -27.24
CA THR A 396 -22.80 -17.61 -28.21
C THR A 396 -23.57 -17.09 -29.42
N LYS A 397 -23.15 -15.92 -29.92
CA LYS A 397 -23.77 -15.29 -31.08
C LYS A 397 -23.55 -16.13 -32.32
N SER A 398 -24.63 -16.62 -32.94
CA SER A 398 -24.51 -17.30 -34.23
C SER A 398 -24.20 -16.31 -35.35
N ILE A 399 -23.24 -16.68 -36.22
CA ILE A 399 -22.78 -15.86 -37.35
C ILE A 399 -23.06 -16.49 -38.72
N GLY A 400 -23.88 -17.55 -38.76
CA GLY A 400 -24.24 -18.27 -40.00
C GLY A 400 -23.88 -19.74 -39.96
N LYS A 401 -23.63 -20.34 -41.12
CA LYS A 401 -23.20 -21.74 -41.29
C LYS A 401 -21.99 -21.87 -42.20
N ALA A 402 -21.20 -22.93 -42.00
CA ALA A 402 -20.20 -23.40 -42.97
C ALA A 402 -20.37 -24.89 -43.24
N THR A 403 -20.10 -25.31 -44.47
CA THR A 403 -20.15 -26.73 -44.88
C THR A 403 -18.75 -27.33 -44.83
N PHE A 404 -18.54 -28.34 -43.99
CA PHE A 404 -17.26 -29.06 -43.85
C PHE A 404 -17.30 -30.42 -44.56
N SER A 405 -16.23 -30.80 -45.25
CA SER A 405 -15.96 -32.19 -45.68
C SER A 405 -14.57 -32.66 -45.21
N VAL A 406 -14.43 -33.98 -45.00
CA VAL A 406 -13.14 -34.62 -44.77
C VAL A 406 -12.94 -35.72 -45.81
N GLU A 407 -11.83 -35.68 -46.54
CA GLU A 407 -11.63 -36.42 -47.78
C GLU A 407 -10.24 -37.06 -47.85
N ALA A 408 -10.16 -38.31 -48.28
CA ALA A 408 -8.90 -39.04 -48.49
C ALA A 408 -8.90 -39.75 -49.87
N SER A 409 -9.37 -39.05 -50.90
CA SER A 409 -9.43 -39.51 -52.30
C SER A 409 -8.08 -39.97 -52.84
N THR A 410 -6.99 -39.32 -52.41
CA THR A 410 -5.59 -39.63 -52.74
C THR A 410 -5.15 -41.04 -52.30
N VAL A 411 -5.88 -41.67 -51.37
CA VAL A 411 -5.69 -43.06 -50.91
C VAL A 411 -6.96 -43.91 -51.09
N GLY A 412 -7.86 -43.50 -51.99
CA GLY A 412 -9.03 -44.29 -52.41
C GLY A 412 -10.25 -44.19 -51.47
N PHE A 413 -10.23 -43.28 -50.50
CA PHE A 413 -11.31 -43.10 -49.53
C PHE A 413 -11.89 -41.66 -49.63
N PRO A 414 -12.67 -41.36 -50.69
CA PRO A 414 -13.00 -39.98 -51.07
C PRO A 414 -13.86 -39.22 -50.05
N GLU A 415 -14.59 -39.92 -49.18
CA GLU A 415 -15.49 -39.34 -48.19
C GLU A 415 -15.23 -40.01 -46.83
N VAL A 416 -14.41 -39.36 -46.00
CA VAL A 416 -14.20 -39.74 -44.58
C VAL A 416 -15.35 -39.16 -43.75
N ILE A 417 -15.70 -37.91 -44.01
CA ILE A 417 -16.92 -37.26 -43.50
C ILE A 417 -17.57 -36.52 -44.68
N PRO A 418 -18.86 -36.78 -44.98
CA PRO A 418 -19.60 -36.10 -46.04
C PRO A 418 -19.76 -34.61 -45.77
N PRO A 419 -20.02 -33.78 -46.80
CA PRO A 419 -20.37 -32.36 -46.64
C PRO A 419 -21.46 -32.15 -45.58
N THR A 420 -21.06 -31.58 -44.44
CA THR A 420 -21.88 -31.40 -43.24
C THR A 420 -21.94 -29.91 -42.89
N ASP A 421 -23.14 -29.36 -42.79
CA ASP A 421 -23.35 -27.98 -42.35
C ASP A 421 -23.18 -27.85 -40.82
N ILE A 422 -22.31 -26.95 -40.39
CA ILE A 422 -22.05 -26.64 -38.99
C ILE A 422 -22.50 -25.19 -38.72
N ASP A 423 -23.29 -24.99 -37.66
CA ASP A 423 -23.62 -23.65 -37.16
C ASP A 423 -22.36 -22.95 -36.63
N LEU A 424 -22.13 -21.72 -37.08
CA LEU A 424 -20.99 -20.89 -36.70
C LEU A 424 -21.35 -19.90 -35.59
N GLU A 425 -20.35 -19.61 -34.76
CA GLU A 425 -20.39 -18.76 -33.57
C GLU A 425 -19.28 -17.69 -33.63
N GLU A 426 -19.56 -16.49 -33.13
CA GLU A 426 -18.63 -15.34 -33.15
C GLU A 426 -17.37 -15.61 -32.31
N GLY A 427 -16.19 -15.47 -32.91
CA GLY A 427 -14.91 -15.58 -32.21
C GLY A 427 -14.39 -17.02 -32.01
N VAL A 428 -15.07 -18.04 -32.54
CA VAL A 428 -14.61 -19.44 -32.51
C VAL A 428 -13.77 -19.77 -33.76
N PRO A 429 -12.55 -20.30 -33.63
CA PRO A 429 -11.68 -20.62 -34.75
C PRO A 429 -12.09 -21.92 -35.48
N ALA A 430 -11.75 -22.03 -36.76
CA ALA A 430 -12.20 -23.08 -37.67
C ALA A 430 -11.85 -24.52 -37.22
N SER A 431 -10.73 -24.67 -36.49
CA SER A 431 -10.25 -25.91 -35.88
C SER A 431 -11.17 -26.50 -34.79
N GLU A 432 -11.88 -25.68 -34.00
CA GLU A 432 -12.80 -26.19 -32.97
C GLU A 432 -13.98 -26.95 -33.62
N TYR A 433 -14.51 -26.41 -34.72
CA TYR A 433 -15.58 -27.07 -35.49
C TYR A 433 -15.11 -28.36 -36.15
N LEU A 434 -13.88 -28.41 -36.67
CA LEU A 434 -13.29 -29.66 -37.19
C LEU A 434 -13.26 -30.73 -36.09
N ILE A 435 -12.74 -30.39 -34.90
CA ILE A 435 -12.63 -31.36 -33.81
C ILE A 435 -14.01 -31.88 -33.40
N LYS A 436 -14.98 -30.97 -33.20
CA LYS A 436 -16.37 -31.31 -32.90
C LYS A 436 -16.98 -32.25 -33.96
N LEU A 437 -16.73 -31.98 -35.24
CA LEU A 437 -17.18 -32.82 -36.35
C LEU A 437 -16.56 -34.22 -36.34
N LEU A 438 -15.24 -34.32 -36.11
CA LEU A 438 -14.55 -35.61 -36.00
C LEU A 438 -15.10 -36.45 -34.84
N GLU A 439 -15.35 -35.83 -33.68
CA GLU A 439 -15.93 -36.49 -32.52
C GLU A 439 -17.38 -36.94 -32.73
N GLU A 440 -18.21 -36.12 -33.38
CA GLU A 440 -19.60 -36.42 -33.71
C GLU A 440 -19.73 -37.61 -34.68
N TYR A 441 -18.83 -37.70 -35.67
CA TYR A 441 -18.70 -38.86 -36.55
C TYR A 441 -17.97 -40.06 -35.91
N GLY A 442 -17.62 -39.98 -34.62
CA GLY A 442 -17.08 -41.10 -33.86
C GLY A 442 -15.59 -41.40 -34.08
N TYR A 443 -14.84 -40.48 -34.71
CA TYR A 443 -13.40 -40.59 -34.84
C TYR A 443 -12.69 -40.17 -33.53
N ALA A 444 -11.44 -40.60 -33.40
CA ALA A 444 -10.44 -39.98 -32.55
C ALA A 444 -9.42 -39.25 -33.44
N TYR A 445 -8.48 -38.51 -32.86
CA TYR A 445 -7.52 -37.73 -33.63
C TYR A 445 -6.26 -37.43 -32.81
N GLN A 446 -5.17 -37.15 -33.52
CA GLN A 446 -3.95 -36.57 -32.97
C GLN A 446 -3.70 -35.22 -33.60
N HIS A 447 -3.21 -34.27 -32.81
CA HIS A 447 -2.86 -32.93 -33.29
C HIS A 447 -1.63 -32.41 -32.55
N THR A 448 -0.98 -31.41 -33.14
CA THR A 448 0.01 -30.57 -32.45
C THR A 448 -0.63 -29.23 -32.06
N GLY A 449 0.03 -28.49 -31.16
CA GLY A 449 -0.50 -27.23 -30.64
C GLY A 449 -1.74 -27.38 -29.77
N ARG A 450 -2.69 -26.45 -29.89
CA ARG A 450 -4.01 -26.45 -29.22
C ARG A 450 -5.07 -26.05 -30.24
N THR A 451 -6.32 -26.45 -30.06
CA THR A 451 -7.44 -26.06 -30.94
C THR A 451 -7.46 -24.56 -31.24
N GLN A 452 -7.20 -23.71 -30.25
CA GLN A 452 -7.20 -22.25 -30.39
C GLN A 452 -5.83 -21.61 -30.70
N LYS A 453 -4.76 -22.40 -30.89
CA LYS A 453 -3.42 -21.85 -31.18
C LYS A 453 -2.43 -22.87 -31.74
N ASN A 454 -1.80 -22.52 -32.87
CA ASN A 454 -0.80 -23.36 -33.55
C ASN A 454 -1.33 -24.78 -33.86
N PHE A 455 -2.63 -24.92 -34.13
CA PHE A 455 -3.25 -26.21 -34.41
C PHE A 455 -2.79 -26.78 -35.75
N TYR A 456 -2.43 -28.06 -35.74
CA TYR A 456 -2.29 -28.88 -36.94
C TYR A 456 -2.73 -30.31 -36.62
N LEU A 457 -3.62 -30.85 -37.45
CA LEU A 457 -4.14 -32.21 -37.34
C LEU A 457 -3.09 -33.19 -37.88
N ALA A 458 -2.54 -34.03 -37.01
CA ALA A 458 -1.51 -35.00 -37.33
C ALA A 458 -2.11 -36.34 -37.80
N SER A 459 -3.21 -36.79 -37.20
CA SER A 459 -3.96 -37.98 -37.69
C SER A 459 -5.44 -37.91 -37.37
N ILE A 460 -6.22 -38.65 -38.15
CA ILE A 460 -7.58 -39.08 -37.77
C ILE A 460 -7.49 -40.57 -37.49
N ASP A 461 -7.95 -40.98 -36.31
CA ASP A 461 -7.87 -42.35 -35.81
C ASP A 461 -9.28 -42.95 -35.71
N SER A 462 -9.42 -44.22 -36.06
CA SER A 462 -10.67 -44.95 -35.92
C SER A 462 -10.81 -45.57 -34.54
N ARG A 463 -11.95 -45.33 -33.88
CA ARG A 463 -12.26 -45.95 -32.58
C ARG A 463 -12.52 -47.47 -32.67
N SER A 464 -12.73 -48.02 -33.88
CA SER A 464 -12.82 -49.48 -34.09
C SER A 464 -11.45 -50.17 -34.21
N GLY A 465 -10.36 -49.40 -34.36
CA GLY A 465 -9.05 -49.93 -34.74
C GLY A 465 -8.88 -50.19 -36.24
N ASP A 466 -9.85 -49.77 -37.07
CA ASP A 466 -9.80 -49.85 -38.53
C ASP A 466 -10.40 -48.59 -39.16
N PHE A 467 -9.56 -47.78 -39.82
CA PHE A 467 -9.95 -46.54 -40.49
C PHE A 467 -10.57 -46.78 -41.87
N PHE A 468 -10.23 -47.89 -42.51
CA PHE A 468 -10.64 -48.20 -43.89
C PHE A 468 -11.85 -49.14 -43.96
N ASN A 469 -12.42 -49.53 -42.81
CA ASN A 469 -13.61 -50.37 -42.67
C ASN A 469 -13.52 -51.69 -43.48
N GLY A 470 -12.40 -52.39 -43.34
CA GLY A 470 -12.08 -53.63 -44.06
C GLY A 470 -11.58 -53.42 -45.50
N GLY A 471 -11.53 -52.18 -45.97
CA GLY A 471 -10.93 -51.82 -47.25
C GLY A 471 -9.40 -51.74 -47.19
N SER A 472 -8.76 -51.85 -48.35
CA SER A 472 -7.34 -51.52 -48.53
C SER A 472 -7.20 -50.13 -49.15
N PRO A 473 -6.34 -49.24 -48.59
CA PRO A 473 -6.09 -47.95 -49.21
C PRO A 473 -5.47 -48.09 -50.60
N LEU A 474 -5.95 -47.30 -51.56
CA LEU A 474 -5.59 -47.39 -52.96
C LEU A 474 -5.21 -46.02 -53.51
N ILE A 475 -3.91 -45.79 -53.71
CA ILE A 475 -3.43 -44.60 -54.41
C ILE A 475 -3.84 -44.69 -55.89
N PRO A 476 -4.51 -43.67 -56.47
CA PRO A 476 -4.82 -43.63 -57.90
C PRO A 476 -3.58 -43.84 -58.77
N GLY A 477 -3.66 -44.66 -59.82
CA GLY A 477 -2.49 -45.10 -60.59
C GLY A 477 -1.64 -43.96 -61.17
N ASN A 478 -2.27 -42.92 -61.70
CA ASN A 478 -1.61 -41.72 -62.20
C ASN A 478 -0.95 -40.87 -61.09
N LEU A 479 -1.49 -40.89 -59.86
CA LEU A 479 -0.84 -40.28 -58.70
C LEU A 479 0.34 -41.13 -58.23
N LYS A 480 0.21 -42.46 -58.21
CA LYS A 480 1.31 -43.39 -57.89
C LYS A 480 2.50 -43.20 -58.83
N GLU A 481 2.26 -43.13 -60.14
CA GLU A 481 3.29 -42.83 -61.16
C GLU A 481 4.01 -41.49 -60.88
N LEU A 482 3.24 -40.42 -60.61
CA LEU A 482 3.80 -39.10 -60.30
C LEU A 482 4.62 -39.10 -59.01
N LEU A 483 4.19 -39.79 -57.96
CA LEU A 483 4.91 -39.88 -56.70
C LEU A 483 6.23 -40.68 -56.85
N ILE A 484 6.27 -41.69 -57.72
CA ILE A 484 7.51 -42.40 -58.10
C ILE A 484 8.45 -41.47 -58.88
N GLU A 485 7.92 -40.72 -59.87
CA GLU A 485 8.69 -39.72 -60.63
C GLU A 485 9.34 -38.67 -59.70
N LYS A 486 8.60 -38.19 -58.70
CA LYS A 486 9.10 -37.25 -57.68
C LYS A 486 9.96 -37.90 -56.58
N ARG A 487 10.17 -39.22 -56.62
CA ARG A 487 10.93 -40.01 -55.62
C ARG A 487 10.36 -39.92 -54.20
N LEU A 488 9.05 -39.70 -54.09
CA LEU A 488 8.29 -39.75 -52.83
C LEU A 488 7.82 -41.18 -52.53
N LEU A 489 7.65 -41.99 -53.59
CA LEU A 489 7.54 -43.44 -53.52
C LEU A 489 8.76 -44.07 -54.23
N ASP A 490 9.12 -45.26 -53.77
CA ASP A 490 10.21 -46.09 -54.28
C ASP A 490 9.60 -47.39 -54.85
N ASP A 491 9.66 -47.56 -56.16
CA ASP A 491 9.13 -48.74 -56.86
C ASP A 491 10.07 -49.95 -56.80
N SER A 492 11.30 -49.76 -56.32
CA SER A 492 12.32 -50.82 -56.19
C SER A 492 12.27 -51.57 -54.86
N LYS A 493 11.46 -51.11 -53.90
CA LYS A 493 11.19 -51.84 -52.66
C LYS A 493 10.24 -53.00 -52.93
N GLU A 494 10.83 -54.17 -53.13
CA GLU A 494 10.10 -55.43 -53.16
C GLU A 494 9.18 -55.56 -51.94
N ILE A 495 7.99 -56.09 -52.25
CA ILE A 495 7.01 -56.61 -51.31
C ILE A 495 7.72 -57.50 -50.28
N GLN A 496 7.80 -57.06 -49.03
CA GLN A 496 7.99 -58.01 -47.92
C GLN A 496 6.73 -58.86 -47.83
N GLU A 497 6.87 -60.15 -47.52
CA GLU A 497 5.85 -61.20 -47.77
C GLU A 497 4.46 -60.96 -47.12
N ASP A 498 4.37 -60.00 -46.20
CA ASP A 498 3.14 -59.56 -45.54
C ASP A 498 2.32 -58.54 -46.36
N ASN A 499 2.86 -58.00 -47.47
CA ASN A 499 2.31 -56.84 -48.20
C ASN A 499 1.94 -57.16 -49.67
N TYR A 500 1.00 -58.09 -49.87
CA TYR A 500 0.89 -58.95 -51.06
C TYR A 500 0.63 -58.29 -52.45
N ASP A 501 0.35 -56.99 -52.55
CA ASP A 501 -0.09 -56.33 -53.80
C ASP A 501 0.77 -55.13 -54.26
N GLY A 502 1.94 -54.88 -53.64
CA GLY A 502 2.78 -53.73 -54.01
C GLY A 502 2.12 -52.38 -53.70
N ILE A 503 1.30 -52.37 -52.66
CA ILE A 503 0.55 -51.24 -52.13
C ILE A 503 1.40 -50.57 -51.04
N TYR A 504 1.41 -49.24 -51.05
CA TYR A 504 1.88 -48.48 -49.91
C TYR A 504 0.77 -48.49 -48.86
N LEU A 505 0.86 -49.41 -47.91
CA LEU A 505 -0.06 -49.46 -46.78
C LEU A 505 0.38 -48.43 -45.71
N PRO A 506 -0.57 -47.81 -45.01
CA PRO A 506 -0.26 -46.99 -43.84
C PRO A 506 0.37 -47.87 -42.76
N LYS A 507 1.20 -47.27 -41.91
CA LYS A 507 1.91 -47.99 -40.83
C LYS A 507 0.97 -48.62 -39.79
N ASP A 508 -0.26 -48.14 -39.75
CA ASP A 508 -1.29 -48.49 -38.78
C ASP A 508 -2.65 -48.38 -39.48
N HIS A 509 -3.34 -49.51 -39.68
CA HIS A 509 -4.66 -49.53 -40.31
C HIS A 509 -5.75 -48.87 -39.44
N GLY A 510 -5.48 -48.64 -38.15
CA GLY A 510 -6.39 -47.95 -37.25
C GLY A 510 -6.47 -46.44 -37.44
N LYS A 511 -5.68 -45.84 -38.34
CA LYS A 511 -5.66 -44.39 -38.55
C LYS A 511 -5.18 -43.97 -39.94
N LEU A 512 -5.33 -42.67 -40.21
CA LEU A 512 -4.72 -41.99 -41.35
C LEU A 512 -3.98 -40.74 -40.86
N GLY A 513 -2.66 -40.84 -40.75
CA GLY A 513 -1.78 -39.79 -40.22
C GLY A 513 -0.73 -39.26 -41.18
N GLU A 514 -0.10 -38.17 -40.76
CA GLU A 514 1.05 -37.62 -41.45
C GLU A 514 2.21 -38.64 -41.51
N PHE A 515 2.94 -38.57 -42.62
CA PHE A 515 4.05 -39.46 -42.94
C PHE A 515 3.71 -40.95 -43.11
N ASP A 516 2.44 -41.36 -43.08
CA ASP A 516 2.07 -42.79 -43.17
C ASP A 516 2.26 -43.41 -44.56
N PHE A 517 2.20 -42.62 -45.63
CA PHE A 517 2.41 -43.10 -47.01
C PHE A 517 3.72 -42.58 -47.62
N THR A 518 3.95 -41.26 -47.55
CA THR A 518 5.18 -40.59 -48.02
C THR A 518 5.71 -39.66 -46.93
N ASN A 519 6.98 -39.28 -46.98
CA ASN A 519 7.53 -38.21 -46.11
C ASN A 519 6.92 -36.81 -46.38
N ALA A 520 6.02 -36.69 -47.34
CA ALA A 520 5.30 -35.49 -47.76
C ALA A 520 3.77 -35.60 -47.49
N SER A 521 3.32 -36.68 -46.83
CA SER A 521 1.91 -36.96 -46.58
C SER A 521 1.39 -36.37 -45.27
N GLY A 522 0.14 -35.92 -45.26
CA GLY A 522 -0.49 -35.25 -44.11
C GLY A 522 -1.84 -34.61 -44.45
N TRP A 523 -2.39 -33.85 -43.52
CA TRP A 523 -3.70 -33.20 -43.66
C TRP A 523 -3.58 -31.71 -44.00
N MET A 524 -4.34 -31.26 -45.01
CA MET A 524 -4.41 -29.84 -45.41
C MET A 524 -5.86 -29.39 -45.55
N TYR A 525 -6.14 -28.15 -45.17
CA TYR A 525 -7.46 -27.55 -45.28
C TYR A 525 -7.51 -26.47 -46.36
N SER A 526 -8.64 -26.37 -47.04
CA SER A 526 -8.97 -25.25 -47.92
C SER A 526 -10.31 -24.64 -47.52
N VAL A 527 -10.47 -23.34 -47.74
CA VAL A 527 -11.73 -22.60 -47.55
C VAL A 527 -12.09 -21.98 -48.89
N ASN A 528 -13.29 -22.27 -49.39
CA ASN A 528 -13.79 -21.86 -50.71
C ASN A 528 -12.81 -22.21 -51.86
N GLY A 529 -12.13 -23.36 -51.75
CA GLY A 529 -11.13 -23.85 -52.71
C GLY A 529 -9.75 -23.20 -52.60
N VAL A 530 -9.52 -22.29 -51.64
CA VAL A 530 -8.22 -21.65 -51.39
C VAL A 530 -7.56 -22.28 -50.17
N TYR A 531 -6.31 -22.75 -50.32
CA TYR A 531 -5.49 -23.23 -49.20
C TYR A 531 -4.85 -22.04 -48.47
N PRO A 532 -5.19 -21.76 -47.19
CA PRO A 532 -4.71 -20.54 -46.53
C PRO A 532 -3.29 -20.70 -45.98
N ASN A 533 -2.52 -19.61 -45.99
CA ASN A 533 -1.17 -19.54 -45.42
C ASN A 533 -1.16 -19.28 -43.89
N VAL A 534 -2.19 -19.75 -43.17
CA VAL A 534 -2.35 -19.60 -41.71
C VAL A 534 -2.78 -20.93 -41.10
N GLY A 535 -2.48 -21.15 -39.81
CA GLY A 535 -2.93 -22.33 -39.08
C GLY A 535 -4.45 -22.39 -39.00
N PHE A 536 -5.02 -23.59 -38.84
CA PHE A 536 -6.48 -23.72 -38.83
C PHE A 536 -7.13 -23.07 -37.58
N ALA A 537 -6.33 -22.91 -36.51
CA ALA A 537 -6.65 -22.12 -35.32
C ALA A 537 -6.66 -20.60 -35.53
N ASP A 538 -6.05 -20.11 -36.62
CA ASP A 538 -5.93 -18.69 -36.92
C ASP A 538 -6.95 -18.24 -37.99
N TYR A 539 -7.79 -19.18 -38.48
CA TYR A 539 -8.85 -18.92 -39.46
C TYR A 539 -10.21 -18.81 -38.76
N PHE A 540 -10.97 -17.76 -39.07
CA PHE A 540 -12.33 -17.55 -38.56
C PHE A 540 -13.30 -17.54 -39.74
N LEU A 541 -14.27 -18.46 -39.70
CA LEU A 541 -15.21 -18.72 -40.79
C LEU A 541 -16.34 -17.68 -40.84
N ARG A 542 -17.04 -17.67 -41.97
CA ARG A 542 -18.18 -16.80 -42.27
C ARG A 542 -19.34 -17.64 -42.81
N ASP A 543 -20.54 -17.05 -42.76
CA ASP A 543 -21.72 -17.64 -43.38
C ASP A 543 -21.49 -17.99 -44.86
N GLY A 544 -21.78 -19.24 -45.22
CA GLY A 544 -21.61 -19.80 -46.56
C GLY A 544 -20.21 -20.31 -46.90
N ASP A 545 -19.23 -20.29 -45.98
CA ASP A 545 -17.90 -20.84 -46.25
C ASP A 545 -17.96 -22.37 -46.46
N SER A 546 -17.28 -22.86 -47.50
CA SER A 546 -17.06 -24.29 -47.73
C SER A 546 -15.64 -24.69 -47.34
N VAL A 547 -15.52 -25.56 -46.35
CA VAL A 547 -14.26 -26.03 -45.79
C VAL A 547 -14.01 -27.47 -46.21
N ARG A 548 -12.88 -27.74 -46.85
CA ARG A 548 -12.48 -29.10 -47.25
C ARG A 548 -11.16 -29.47 -46.59
N LEU A 549 -11.17 -30.45 -45.70
CA LEU A 549 -9.97 -31.06 -45.14
C LEU A 549 -9.60 -32.29 -45.98
N ARG A 550 -8.39 -32.32 -46.53
CA ARG A 550 -7.98 -33.32 -47.50
C ARG A 550 -6.64 -33.94 -47.14
N PHE A 551 -6.53 -35.26 -47.29
CA PHE A 551 -5.27 -35.97 -47.15
C PHE A 551 -4.42 -35.79 -48.41
N THR A 552 -3.19 -35.33 -48.25
CA THR A 552 -2.19 -35.18 -49.31
C THR A 552 -1.10 -36.24 -49.16
N LEU A 553 -0.50 -36.64 -50.28
CA LEU A 553 0.70 -37.46 -50.39
C LEU A 553 1.94 -36.65 -50.83
N MET A 554 1.79 -35.35 -51.08
CA MET A 554 2.78 -34.49 -51.75
C MET A 554 2.66 -33.01 -51.35
N LEU A 555 2.58 -32.70 -50.04
CA LEU A 555 2.53 -31.32 -49.51
C LEU A 555 1.52 -30.40 -50.22
N GLY A 556 0.36 -30.94 -50.59
CA GLY A 556 -0.73 -30.22 -51.24
C GLY A 556 -0.74 -30.27 -52.77
N ALA A 557 0.36 -30.65 -53.43
CA ALA A 557 0.44 -30.62 -54.90
C ALA A 557 -0.50 -31.62 -55.60
N ASP A 558 -0.93 -32.67 -54.90
CA ASP A 558 -1.90 -33.68 -55.33
C ASP A 558 -3.37 -33.36 -54.98
N ILE A 559 -3.61 -32.21 -54.36
CA ILE A 559 -4.95 -31.73 -53.99
C ILE A 559 -5.19 -30.27 -54.45
N GLY A 560 -4.32 -29.75 -55.35
CA GLY A 560 -4.39 -28.39 -55.88
C GLY A 560 -3.89 -27.28 -54.93
N GLY A 561 -3.17 -27.63 -53.87
CA GLY A 561 -2.62 -26.70 -52.86
C GLY A 561 -1.11 -26.47 -52.94
N GLY A 562 -0.42 -26.99 -53.98
CA GLY A 562 1.02 -26.84 -54.15
C GLY A 562 1.46 -25.41 -54.53
N PHE A 563 2.67 -25.03 -54.10
CA PHE A 563 3.22 -23.66 -54.21
C PHE A 563 3.20 -23.02 -55.61
N ASP A 564 3.28 -23.81 -56.69
CA ASP A 564 3.35 -23.32 -58.07
C ASP A 564 2.06 -23.51 -58.88
N GLY A 565 0.96 -23.96 -58.26
CA GLY A 565 -0.33 -24.23 -58.94
C GLY A 565 -0.30 -25.33 -60.02
N ASN A 566 0.86 -25.95 -60.24
CA ASN A 566 1.01 -27.15 -61.04
C ASN A 566 0.77 -28.40 -60.18
N TYR A 567 0.36 -29.46 -60.87
CA TYR A 567 -0.15 -30.73 -60.32
C TYR A 567 -1.59 -30.62 -59.80
N GLY A 568 -2.37 -31.65 -60.11
CA GLY A 568 -3.83 -31.64 -60.17
C GLY A 568 -4.56 -31.87 -58.85
N ASN A 569 -5.79 -32.36 -59.00
CA ASN A 569 -6.80 -32.47 -57.95
C ASN A 569 -7.35 -33.90 -57.96
N TRP A 570 -6.76 -34.78 -57.15
CA TRP A 570 -7.05 -36.22 -57.12
C TRP A 570 -8.08 -36.62 -56.03
#